data_AF-A0A2H3ICZ0-F1
#
_entry.id   AF-A0A2H3ICZ0-F1
#
_cell.length_a   1.000
_cell.length_b   1.000
_cell.length_c   1.000
_cell.angle_alpha   90.00
_cell.angle_beta   90.00
_cell.angle_gamma   90.00
#
_symmetry.space_group_name_H-M   'P 1'
#
loop_
_entity.id
_entity.type
_entity.pdbx_description
1 polymer ?
#
loop_
_entity_poly.entity_id
_entity_poly.type
_entity_poly.pdbx_seq_one_letter_code
_entity_poly.pdbx_strand_id
1 'polypeptide(L)'
;MRASDDGLPTYDGMPEEPVDERLGTIIALLDASPRKTTHVVWRKLSDELYRMLTAEIKPTATEVLSKLNLARSKYMKDFELIDAFREKLSNPATALGLVEDSILSWCPQAMARIVRYDTSTLSDPDWWNRNTDEVGGYNMSSSSLIRVVISEMDYARAAESNDRLFLYLELAAEVLRMFMSCQANGPLLNALDHHIEGLEAYIRGNAQEERLEQELQ
;
A
#
# COMPACT_ATOMS: atom_id res chain seq x y z
N MET A 1 -28.99 -36.25 -20.65
CA MET A 1 -29.51 -36.40 -19.28
C MET A 1 -28.50 -37.24 -18.51
N ARG A 2 -27.85 -36.82 -17.42
CA ARG A 2 -28.00 -35.69 -16.50
C ARG A 2 -26.60 -35.22 -16.09
N ALA A 3 -26.51 -33.93 -15.77
CA ALA A 3 -25.38 -33.29 -15.10
C ALA A 3 -25.14 -33.91 -13.71
N SER A 4 -23.89 -33.87 -13.27
CA SER A 4 -23.54 -33.98 -11.85
C SER A 4 -22.75 -32.73 -11.52
N ASP A 5 -23.48 -31.81 -10.90
CA ASP A 5 -23.04 -30.60 -10.24
C ASP A 5 -22.17 -30.93 -9.03
N ASP A 6 -21.28 -30.00 -8.74
CA ASP A 6 -20.89 -29.51 -7.42
C ASP A 6 -20.16 -30.43 -6.44
N GLY A 7 -18.86 -30.15 -6.35
CA GLY A 7 -18.07 -30.27 -5.13
C GLY A 7 -17.05 -29.14 -5.08
N LEU A 8 -17.52 -27.88 -5.00
CA LEU A 8 -16.66 -26.78 -4.58
C LEU A 8 -16.06 -27.13 -3.21
N PRO A 9 -14.77 -26.83 -2.94
CA PRO A 9 -14.20 -27.07 -1.63
C PRO A 9 -14.98 -26.25 -0.61
N THR A 10 -15.72 -26.94 0.26
CA THR A 10 -16.28 -26.34 1.46
C THR A 10 -15.10 -25.80 2.26
N TYR A 11 -15.16 -24.50 2.54
CA TYR A 11 -14.23 -23.78 3.40
C TYR A 11 -14.28 -24.45 4.77
N ASP A 12 -13.35 -25.39 5.00
CA ASP A 12 -13.19 -26.06 6.28
C ASP A 12 -12.80 -24.97 7.27
N GLY A 13 -13.66 -24.76 8.27
CA GLY A 13 -13.66 -23.58 9.13
C GLY A 13 -12.25 -23.26 9.64
N MET A 14 -11.76 -22.08 9.30
CA MET A 14 -10.65 -21.48 10.01
C MET A 14 -10.99 -21.47 11.51
N PRO A 15 -10.11 -21.95 12.40
CA PRO A 15 -10.39 -22.00 13.82
C PRO A 15 -10.77 -20.61 14.35
N GLU A 16 -11.71 -20.57 15.28
CA GLU A 16 -12.12 -19.41 16.08
C GLU A 16 -10.95 -18.94 16.98
N GLU A 17 -9.82 -18.59 16.38
CA GLU A 17 -8.73 -17.96 17.13
C GLU A 17 -9.27 -16.67 17.74
N PRO A 18 -9.12 -16.47 19.06
CA PRO A 18 -9.44 -15.20 19.71
C PRO A 18 -8.81 -14.04 18.95
N VAL A 19 -9.53 -12.92 18.84
CA VAL A 19 -9.07 -11.72 18.11
C VAL A 19 -7.66 -11.29 18.56
N ASP A 20 -7.34 -11.48 19.85
CA ASP A 20 -6.03 -11.18 20.44
C ASP A 20 -4.89 -12.06 19.88
N GLU A 21 -5.12 -13.36 19.66
CA GLU A 21 -4.13 -14.29 19.09
C GLU A 21 -3.88 -13.96 17.61
N ARG A 22 -4.96 -13.71 16.86
CA ARG A 22 -4.89 -13.29 15.46
C ARG A 22 -4.17 -11.94 15.32
N LEU A 23 -4.44 -11.00 16.22
CA LEU A 23 -3.78 -9.71 16.28
C LEU A 23 -2.27 -9.87 16.52
N GLY A 24 -1.88 -10.75 17.44
CA GLY A 24 -0.48 -11.11 17.67
C GLY A 24 0.22 -11.65 16.42
N THR A 25 -0.44 -12.53 15.66
CA THR A 25 0.09 -13.08 14.40
C THR A 25 0.25 -12.00 13.32
N ILE A 26 -0.74 -11.12 13.15
CA ILE A 26 -0.68 -10.02 12.17
C ILE A 26 0.48 -9.07 12.49
N ILE A 27 0.64 -8.74 13.77
CA ILE A 27 1.75 -7.91 14.25
C ILE A 27 3.10 -8.59 13.95
N ALA A 28 3.24 -9.89 14.25
CA ALA A 28 4.45 -10.64 13.98
C ALA A 28 4.79 -10.66 12.48
N LEU A 29 3.79 -10.78 11.60
CA LEU A 29 3.97 -10.69 10.15
C LEU A 29 4.48 -9.33 9.69
N LEU A 30 3.89 -8.25 10.22
CA LEU A 30 4.31 -6.88 9.90
C LEU A 30 5.75 -6.60 10.38
N ASP A 31 6.12 -7.13 11.55
CA ASP A 31 7.43 -6.94 12.16
C ASP A 31 8.52 -7.88 11.59
N ALA A 32 8.13 -9.01 10.98
CA ALA A 32 9.05 -9.89 10.25
C ALA A 32 9.61 -9.23 8.99
N SER A 33 8.90 -8.24 8.43
CA SER A 33 9.38 -7.48 7.29
C SER A 33 10.39 -6.42 7.74
N PRO A 34 11.54 -6.23 7.04
CA PRO A 34 12.52 -5.25 7.48
C PRO A 34 11.92 -3.84 7.55
N ARG A 35 11.76 -3.29 8.76
CA ARG A 35 11.17 -1.95 8.99
C ARG A 35 11.75 -0.83 8.13
N LYS A 36 12.97 -1.00 7.63
CA LYS A 36 13.70 -0.04 6.79
C LYS A 36 13.36 -0.11 5.30
N THR A 37 12.65 -1.14 4.86
CA THR A 37 12.18 -1.35 3.48
C THR A 37 10.68 -1.57 3.41
N THR A 38 10.00 -1.72 4.55
CA THR A 38 8.55 -1.84 4.64
C THR A 38 7.88 -0.49 4.38
N HIS A 39 6.79 -0.53 3.61
CA HIS A 39 5.92 0.61 3.36
C HIS A 39 5.49 1.29 4.68
N VAL A 40 5.51 2.62 4.72
CA VAL A 40 5.27 3.40 5.95
C VAL A 40 3.92 3.09 6.61
N VAL A 41 2.90 2.82 5.79
CA VAL A 41 1.55 2.47 6.24
C VAL A 41 1.53 1.17 7.05
N TRP A 42 2.26 0.14 6.62
CA TRP A 42 2.35 -1.12 7.35
C TRP A 42 3.09 -0.97 8.68
N ARG A 43 4.14 -0.16 8.71
CA ARG A 43 4.84 0.20 9.95
C ARG A 43 3.90 0.89 10.94
N LYS A 44 3.19 1.92 10.48
CA LYS A 44 2.22 2.66 11.30
C LYS A 44 1.09 1.77 11.81
N LEU A 45 0.61 0.85 10.96
CA LEU A 45 -0.38 -0.14 11.35
C LEU A 45 0.18 -1.05 12.45
N SER A 46 1.40 -1.58 12.32
CA SER A 46 2.02 -2.39 13.37
C SER A 46 2.03 -1.66 14.72
N ASP A 47 2.49 -0.40 14.75
CA ASP A 47 2.50 0.43 15.97
C ASP A 47 1.09 0.72 16.54
N GLU A 48 0.07 0.80 15.67
CA GLU A 48 -1.33 0.97 16.08
C GLU A 48 -1.92 -0.32 16.65
N LEU A 49 -1.69 -1.46 15.99
CA LEU A 49 -2.15 -2.78 16.43
C LEU A 49 -1.50 -3.18 17.75
N TYR A 50 -0.21 -2.88 17.95
CA TYR A 50 0.46 -3.07 19.25
C TYR A 50 -0.25 -2.30 20.36
N ARG A 51 -0.60 -1.02 20.13
CA ARG A 51 -1.32 -0.22 21.13
C ARG A 51 -2.68 -0.82 21.44
N MET A 52 -3.41 -1.27 20.42
CA MET A 52 -4.71 -1.94 20.60
C MET A 52 -4.57 -3.24 21.41
N LEU A 53 -3.55 -4.06 21.14
CA LEU A 53 -3.30 -5.31 21.88
C LEU A 53 -3.02 -5.05 23.37
N THR A 54 -2.30 -3.98 23.68
CA THR A 54 -1.92 -3.60 25.06
C THR A 54 -2.95 -2.75 25.79
N ALA A 55 -4.05 -2.37 25.14
CA ALA A 55 -5.08 -1.56 25.75
C ALA A 55 -5.87 -2.34 26.81
N GLU A 56 -6.41 -1.62 27.79
CA GLU A 56 -7.28 -2.18 28.84
C GLU A 56 -8.57 -2.76 28.24
N ILE A 57 -9.12 -2.07 27.24
CA ILE A 57 -10.26 -2.54 26.44
C ILE A 57 -9.72 -3.23 25.20
N LYS A 58 -10.03 -4.52 25.06
CA LYS A 58 -9.60 -5.31 23.90
C LYS A 58 -10.32 -4.86 22.62
N PRO A 59 -9.60 -4.81 21.49
CA PRO A 59 -10.19 -4.40 20.22
C PRO A 59 -11.14 -5.48 19.71
N THR A 60 -12.21 -5.04 19.06
CA THR A 60 -13.11 -5.94 18.33
C THR A 60 -12.51 -6.36 17.00
N ALA A 61 -12.96 -7.52 16.47
CA ALA A 61 -12.57 -7.98 15.13
C ALA A 61 -12.86 -6.92 14.05
N THR A 62 -14.00 -6.23 14.15
CA THR A 62 -14.42 -5.18 13.23
C THR A 62 -13.47 -3.98 13.25
N GLU A 63 -12.99 -3.57 14.43
CA GLU A 63 -12.01 -2.49 14.53
C GLU A 63 -10.68 -2.87 13.89
N VAL A 64 -10.18 -4.09 14.17
CA VAL A 64 -8.93 -4.59 13.57
C VAL A 64 -9.05 -4.68 12.04
N LEU A 65 -10.16 -5.23 11.53
CA LEU A 65 -10.45 -5.34 10.11
C LEU A 65 -10.50 -3.96 9.43
N SER A 66 -11.15 -2.98 10.06
CA SER A 66 -11.23 -1.61 9.55
C SER A 66 -9.84 -0.97 9.38
N LYS A 67 -8.94 -1.18 10.36
CA LYS A 67 -7.56 -0.68 10.29
C LYS A 67 -6.74 -1.36 9.20
N LEU A 68 -6.88 -2.68 9.06
CA LEU A 68 -6.22 -3.45 7.99
C LEU A 68 -6.68 -3.00 6.60
N ASN A 69 -7.99 -2.88 6.38
CA ASN A 69 -8.54 -2.44 5.10
C ASN A 69 -8.14 -1.00 4.75
N LEU A 70 -8.13 -0.10 5.73
CA LEU A 70 -7.65 1.26 5.53
C LEU A 70 -6.16 1.30 5.16
N ALA A 71 -5.34 0.51 5.84
CA ALA A 71 -3.92 0.40 5.55
C ALA A 71 -3.67 -0.20 4.16
N ARG A 72 -4.38 -1.28 3.82
CA ARG A 72 -4.35 -1.91 2.49
C ARG A 72 -4.72 -0.93 1.38
N SER A 73 -5.82 -0.20 1.55
CA SER A 73 -6.24 0.81 0.56
C SER A 73 -5.19 1.89 0.35
N LYS A 74 -4.62 2.44 1.44
CA LYS A 74 -3.55 3.44 1.35
C LYS A 74 -2.28 2.88 0.70
N TYR A 75 -1.92 1.65 1.03
CA TYR A 75 -0.81 0.94 0.42
C TYR A 75 -1.01 0.80 -1.09
N MET A 76 -2.16 0.26 -1.53
CA MET A 76 -2.46 0.05 -2.96
C MET A 76 -2.48 1.35 -3.76
N LYS A 77 -2.99 2.44 -3.16
CA LYS A 77 -3.04 3.76 -3.80
C LYS A 77 -1.67 4.28 -4.24
N ASP A 78 -0.61 3.96 -3.50
CA ASP A 78 0.74 4.38 -3.88
C ASP A 78 1.26 3.65 -5.14
N PHE A 79 0.84 2.40 -5.35
CA PHE A 79 1.12 1.64 -6.58
C PHE A 79 0.27 2.15 -7.75
N GLU A 80 -1.02 2.36 -7.53
CA GLU A 80 -1.95 2.91 -8.53
C GLU A 80 -1.49 4.27 -9.05
N LEU A 81 -0.90 5.12 -8.20
CA LEU A 81 -0.33 6.40 -8.64
C LEU A 81 0.84 6.22 -9.63
N ILE A 82 1.70 5.22 -9.40
CA ILE A 82 2.83 4.92 -10.28
C ILE A 82 2.33 4.33 -11.60
N ASP A 83 1.32 3.46 -11.56
CA ASP A 83 0.72 2.89 -12.77
C ASP A 83 -0.06 3.94 -13.58
N ALA A 84 -0.79 4.84 -12.93
CA ALA A 84 -1.49 5.94 -13.58
C ALA A 84 -0.54 6.89 -14.33
N PHE A 85 0.67 7.12 -13.80
CA PHE A 85 1.70 7.88 -14.51
C PHE A 85 2.09 7.19 -15.82
N ARG A 86 2.33 5.87 -15.77
CA ARG A 86 2.70 5.07 -16.95
C ARG A 86 1.57 4.99 -17.97
N GLU A 87 0.33 4.86 -17.52
CA GLU A 87 -0.85 4.83 -18.38
C GLU A 87 -1.00 6.16 -19.12
N LYS A 88 -0.92 7.29 -18.42
CA LYS A 88 -0.99 8.63 -19.03
C LYS A 88 0.16 8.87 -20.00
N LEU A 89 1.37 8.38 -19.71
CA LEU A 89 2.52 8.49 -20.61
C LEU A 89 2.33 7.69 -21.91
N SER A 90 1.58 6.59 -21.88
CA SER A 90 1.37 5.73 -23.05
C SER A 90 0.59 6.40 -24.20
N ASN A 91 -0.05 7.55 -23.93
CA ASN A 91 -0.78 8.33 -24.91
C ASN A 91 -0.27 9.77 -24.92
N PRO A 92 0.27 10.27 -26.05
CA PRO A 92 0.79 11.63 -26.16
C PRO A 92 -0.19 12.73 -25.75
N ALA A 93 -1.49 12.55 -25.99
CA ALA A 93 -2.51 13.53 -25.64
C ALA A 93 -2.69 13.69 -24.12
N THR A 94 -2.63 12.57 -23.38
CA THR A 94 -2.72 12.58 -21.91
C THR A 94 -1.40 12.89 -21.24
N ALA A 95 -0.28 12.55 -21.89
CA ALA A 95 1.06 12.80 -21.39
C ALA A 95 1.40 14.29 -21.31
N LEU A 96 0.89 15.12 -22.23
CA LEU A 96 1.01 16.59 -22.12
C LEU A 96 0.37 17.14 -20.84
N GLY A 97 -0.73 16.53 -20.38
CA GLY A 97 -1.42 16.91 -19.15
C GLY A 97 -0.68 16.52 -17.87
N LEU A 98 0.35 15.66 -17.94
CA LEU A 98 1.11 15.24 -16.77
C LEU A 98 1.80 16.40 -16.06
N VAL A 99 2.22 17.44 -16.80
CA VAL A 99 2.92 18.61 -16.24
C VAL A 99 2.00 19.47 -15.37
N GLU A 100 0.73 19.56 -15.75
CA GLU A 100 -0.29 20.31 -15.02
C GLU A 100 -0.90 19.47 -13.88
N ASP A 101 -0.77 18.14 -13.96
CA ASP A 101 -1.21 17.22 -12.94
C ASP A 101 -0.28 17.19 -11.72
N SER A 102 -0.89 17.02 -10.54
CA SER A 102 -0.15 16.77 -9.29
C SER A 102 0.63 15.44 -9.27
N ILE A 103 0.48 14.62 -10.31
CA ILE A 103 1.07 13.29 -10.40
C ILE A 103 2.60 13.31 -10.41
N LEU A 104 3.22 14.35 -10.99
CA LEU A 104 4.67 14.52 -10.97
C LEU A 104 5.22 14.80 -9.56
N SER A 105 4.39 15.24 -8.62
CA SER A 105 4.78 15.39 -7.22
C SER A 105 4.38 14.16 -6.40
N TRP A 106 3.24 13.55 -6.73
CA TRP A 106 2.75 12.36 -6.04
C TRP A 106 3.60 11.12 -6.28
N CYS A 107 4.12 10.89 -7.48
CA CYS A 107 4.94 9.70 -7.76
C CYS A 107 6.19 9.63 -6.86
N PRO A 108 7.02 10.69 -6.75
CA PRO A 108 8.12 10.70 -5.78
C PRO A 108 7.68 10.50 -4.34
N GLN A 109 6.57 11.11 -3.92
CA GLN A 109 6.02 10.95 -2.56
C GLN A 109 5.54 9.51 -2.30
N ALA A 110 4.93 8.86 -3.29
CA ALA A 110 4.50 7.46 -3.23
C ALA A 110 5.71 6.53 -3.15
N MET A 111 6.73 6.72 -3.99
CA MET A 111 7.98 5.98 -3.89
C MET A 111 8.62 6.12 -2.50
N ALA A 112 8.62 7.33 -1.95
CA ALA A 112 9.15 7.60 -0.61
C ALA A 112 8.37 6.83 0.48
N ARG A 113 7.03 6.79 0.40
CA ARG A 113 6.19 5.98 1.31
C ARG A 113 6.42 4.49 1.19
N ILE A 114 6.62 3.99 -0.04
CA ILE A 114 6.96 2.59 -0.33
C ILE A 114 8.24 2.17 0.41
N VAL A 115 9.24 3.04 0.47
CA VAL A 115 10.53 2.74 1.13
C VAL A 115 10.65 3.26 2.56
N ARG A 116 9.54 3.65 3.22
CA ARG A 116 9.33 3.98 4.67
C ARG A 116 9.08 5.43 5.05
N TYR A 117 9.31 6.40 4.15
CA TYR A 117 9.26 7.81 4.51
C TYR A 117 7.82 8.26 4.71
N ASP A 118 7.59 9.01 5.78
CA ASP A 118 6.25 9.50 6.11
C ASP A 118 5.97 10.81 5.38
N THR A 119 5.61 10.69 4.11
CA THR A 119 5.28 11.83 3.26
C THR A 119 3.79 12.10 3.26
N SER A 120 3.41 13.37 3.06
CA SER A 120 2.00 13.77 2.95
C SER A 120 1.28 13.00 1.84
N THR A 121 0.01 12.65 2.07
CA THR A 121 -0.88 12.11 1.03
C THR A 121 -1.39 13.21 0.07
N LEU A 122 -1.11 14.48 0.39
CA LEU A 122 -1.33 15.62 -0.51
C LEU A 122 -0.05 15.88 -1.31
N SER A 123 -0.24 16.47 -2.50
CA SER A 123 0.86 16.87 -3.38
C SER A 123 1.71 17.92 -2.70
N ASP A 124 3.01 17.64 -2.53
CA ASP A 124 3.97 18.55 -1.90
C ASP A 124 5.31 18.47 -2.64
N PRO A 125 5.50 19.33 -3.66
CA PRO A 125 6.72 19.35 -4.47
C PRO A 125 7.99 19.60 -3.64
N ASP A 126 7.87 20.34 -2.55
CA ASP A 126 9.00 20.76 -1.71
C ASP A 126 9.31 19.81 -0.56
N TRP A 127 8.50 18.75 -0.37
CA TRP A 127 8.68 17.80 0.73
C TRP A 127 10.10 17.23 0.76
N TRP A 128 10.62 16.85 -0.40
CA TRP A 128 11.95 16.24 -0.50
C TRP A 128 13.07 17.19 -0.06
N ASN A 129 13.00 18.45 -0.49
CA ASN A 129 14.00 19.48 -0.17
C ASN A 129 14.09 19.72 1.34
N ARG A 130 12.93 19.73 2.02
CA ARG A 130 12.86 19.94 3.47
C ARG A 130 13.32 18.73 4.30
N ASN A 131 13.36 17.53 3.74
CA ASN A 131 13.68 16.29 4.45
C ASN A 131 14.97 15.60 3.94
N THR A 132 15.82 16.33 3.21
CA THR A 132 17.01 15.78 2.53
C THR A 132 17.97 15.02 3.45
N ASP A 133 18.11 15.46 4.71
CA ASP A 133 18.98 14.84 5.73
C ASP A 133 18.44 13.48 6.22
N GLU A 134 17.12 13.31 6.32
CA GLU A 134 16.49 12.05 6.75
C GLU A 134 16.62 10.95 5.67
N VAL A 135 16.76 11.35 4.40
CA VAL A 135 16.80 10.43 3.26
C VAL A 135 18.22 9.99 2.90
N GLY A 136 19.27 10.70 3.35
CA GLY A 136 20.67 10.38 3.03
C GLY A 136 21.24 9.15 3.74
N GLY A 137 20.58 8.62 4.77
CA GLY A 137 21.20 7.69 5.71
C GLY A 137 21.07 6.18 5.42
N TYR A 138 20.19 5.71 4.52
CA TYR A 138 19.97 4.26 4.37
C TYR A 138 19.22 3.84 3.09
N ASN A 139 19.62 2.69 2.51
CA ASN A 139 19.21 2.17 1.20
C ASN A 139 19.52 3.13 0.03
N MET A 140 20.83 3.33 -0.19
CA MET A 140 21.36 4.24 -1.21
C MET A 140 20.77 4.01 -2.59
N SER A 141 20.40 2.78 -2.97
CA SER A 141 19.83 2.52 -4.30
C SER A 141 18.44 3.14 -4.43
N SER A 142 17.46 2.77 -3.60
CA SER A 142 16.10 3.29 -3.72
C SER A 142 16.00 4.81 -3.51
N SER A 143 16.73 5.36 -2.53
CA SER A 143 16.76 6.81 -2.33
C SER A 143 17.42 7.56 -3.49
N SER A 144 18.42 6.97 -4.15
CA SER A 144 19.00 7.55 -5.37
C SER A 144 18.00 7.54 -6.52
N LEU A 145 17.23 6.45 -6.68
CA LEU A 145 16.20 6.36 -7.74
C LEU A 145 15.10 7.40 -7.53
N ILE A 146 14.66 7.64 -6.29
CA ILE A 146 13.69 8.69 -6.01
C ILE A 146 14.25 10.07 -6.39
N ARG A 147 15.52 10.36 -6.07
CA ARG A 147 16.16 11.63 -6.46
C ARG A 147 16.22 11.81 -7.97
N VAL A 148 16.57 10.76 -8.71
CA VAL A 148 16.60 10.80 -10.17
C VAL A 148 15.19 11.06 -10.71
N VAL A 149 14.15 10.35 -10.24
CA VAL A 149 12.76 10.61 -10.68
C VAL A 149 12.35 12.05 -10.41
N ILE A 150 12.69 12.61 -9.25
CA ILE A 150 12.41 14.02 -8.94
C ILE A 150 13.07 14.93 -9.96
N SER A 151 14.36 14.74 -10.24
CA SER A 151 15.08 15.54 -11.23
C SER A 151 14.46 15.45 -12.63
N GLU A 152 14.14 14.25 -13.10
CA GLU A 152 13.50 14.09 -14.41
C GLU A 152 12.11 14.75 -14.46
N MET A 153 11.32 14.66 -13.38
CA MET A 153 10.02 15.32 -13.30
C MET A 153 10.14 16.85 -13.22
N ASP A 154 11.19 17.38 -12.60
CA ASP A 154 11.49 18.82 -12.61
C ASP A 154 11.92 19.30 -14.00
N TYR A 155 12.75 18.52 -14.71
CA TYR A 155 13.11 18.82 -16.08
C TYR A 155 11.91 18.75 -17.03
N ALA A 156 10.99 17.79 -16.81
CA ALA A 156 9.72 17.73 -17.54
C ALA A 156 8.89 19.00 -17.35
N ARG A 157 8.76 19.50 -16.11
CA ARG A 157 8.06 20.76 -15.82
C ARG A 157 8.71 21.98 -16.48
N ALA A 158 10.04 21.99 -16.55
CA ALA A 158 10.82 23.08 -17.13
C ALA A 158 11.06 22.93 -18.65
N ALA A 159 10.47 21.92 -19.30
CA ALA A 159 10.75 21.63 -20.69
C ALA A 159 10.26 22.76 -21.63
N GLU A 160 11.17 23.24 -22.47
CA GLU A 160 10.90 24.31 -23.44
C GLU A 160 10.21 23.80 -24.73
N SER A 161 10.11 22.47 -24.89
CA SER A 161 9.50 21.82 -26.06
C SER A 161 8.87 20.49 -25.69
N ASN A 162 7.89 20.06 -26.50
CA ASN A 162 7.23 18.76 -26.32
C ASN A 162 8.22 17.60 -26.43
N ASP A 163 9.19 17.65 -27.36
CA ASP A 163 10.21 16.59 -27.51
C ASP A 163 11.04 16.40 -26.23
N ARG A 164 11.43 17.51 -25.58
CA ARG A 164 12.15 17.47 -24.29
C ARG A 164 11.26 16.98 -23.17
N LEU A 165 10.01 17.44 -23.12
CA LEU A 165 9.03 16.98 -22.15
C LEU A 165 8.88 15.45 -22.21
N PHE A 166 8.63 14.90 -23.40
CA PHE A 166 8.47 13.45 -23.56
C PHE A 166 9.73 12.69 -23.18
N LEU A 167 10.92 13.18 -23.57
CA LEU A 167 12.19 12.57 -23.16
C LEU A 167 12.30 12.45 -21.63
N TYR A 168 12.04 13.53 -20.90
CA TYR A 168 12.14 13.52 -19.43
C TYR A 168 11.07 12.65 -18.77
N LEU A 169 9.85 12.63 -19.31
CA LEU A 169 8.80 11.74 -18.81
C LEU A 169 9.12 10.26 -19.05
N GLU A 170 9.73 9.92 -20.19
CA GLU A 170 10.20 8.57 -20.49
C GLU A 170 11.34 8.13 -19.56
N LEU A 171 12.31 9.01 -19.30
CA LEU A 171 13.38 8.76 -18.33
C LEU A 171 12.81 8.55 -16.92
N ALA A 172 11.87 9.39 -16.49
CA ALA A 172 11.18 9.21 -15.21
C ALA A 172 10.45 7.86 -15.14
N ALA A 173 9.78 7.44 -16.23
CA ALA A 173 9.10 6.15 -16.31
C ALA A 173 10.05 4.97 -16.21
N GLU A 174 11.23 5.04 -16.84
CA GLU A 174 12.24 4.01 -16.75
C GLU A 174 12.76 3.85 -15.32
N VAL A 175 13.05 4.97 -14.65
CA VAL A 175 13.54 4.96 -13.27
C VAL A 175 12.47 4.47 -12.30
N LEU A 176 11.20 4.85 -12.50
CA LEU A 176 10.05 4.31 -11.77
C LEU A 176 9.96 2.78 -11.95
N ARG A 177 10.06 2.28 -13.17
CA ARG A 177 10.04 0.84 -13.45
C ARG A 177 11.18 0.12 -12.74
N MET A 178 12.39 0.68 -12.77
CA MET A 178 13.53 0.10 -12.07
C MET A 178 13.31 0.10 -10.56
N PHE A 179 12.84 1.21 -9.98
CA PHE A 179 12.49 1.29 -8.57
C PHE A 179 11.48 0.20 -8.17
N MET A 180 10.41 0.01 -8.95
CA MET A 180 9.37 -0.98 -8.68
C MET A 180 9.89 -2.41 -8.76
N SER A 181 10.82 -2.70 -9.67
CA SER A 181 11.46 -4.02 -9.77
C SER A 181 12.30 -4.39 -8.54
N CYS A 182 12.75 -3.40 -7.76
CA CYS A 182 13.46 -3.61 -6.50
C CYS A 182 12.53 -3.87 -5.30
N GLN A 183 11.22 -3.68 -5.43
CA GLN A 183 10.31 -3.78 -4.28
C GLN A 183 9.71 -5.18 -4.13
N ALA A 184 10.01 -5.84 -3.01
CA ALA A 184 9.51 -7.18 -2.68
C ALA A 184 8.18 -7.11 -1.90
N ASN A 185 7.09 -6.84 -2.63
CA ASN A 185 5.82 -6.40 -2.06
C ASN A 185 4.70 -7.47 -2.00
N GLY A 186 4.77 -8.48 -2.86
CA GLY A 186 3.72 -9.50 -3.00
C GLY A 186 3.54 -10.40 -1.76
N PRO A 187 4.62 -10.94 -1.14
CA PRO A 187 4.46 -11.89 -0.04
C PRO A 187 3.76 -11.32 1.20
N LEU A 188 4.13 -10.10 1.62
CA LEU A 188 3.50 -9.46 2.79
C LEU A 188 2.02 -9.13 2.52
N LEU A 189 1.71 -8.57 1.35
CA LEU A 189 0.33 -8.26 0.99
C LEU A 189 -0.54 -9.52 0.97
N ASN A 190 -0.07 -10.61 0.34
CA ASN A 190 -0.81 -11.86 0.29
C ASN A 190 -1.08 -12.44 1.70
N ALA A 191 -0.09 -12.38 2.59
CA ALA A 191 -0.26 -12.83 3.97
C ALA A 191 -1.29 -11.97 4.73
N LEU A 192 -1.26 -10.65 4.54
CA LEU A 192 -2.23 -9.74 5.16
C LEU A 192 -3.64 -9.94 4.58
N ASP A 193 -3.77 -10.16 3.28
CA ASP A 193 -5.05 -10.42 2.62
C ASP A 193 -5.71 -11.70 3.16
N HIS A 194 -4.93 -12.76 3.40
CA HIS A 194 -5.43 -13.97 4.06
C HIS A 194 -6.00 -13.68 5.46
N HIS A 195 -5.35 -12.82 6.24
CA HIS A 195 -5.86 -12.43 7.57
C HIS A 195 -7.09 -11.53 7.50
N ILE A 196 -7.18 -10.65 6.50
CA ILE A 196 -8.35 -9.82 6.23
C ILE A 196 -9.56 -10.72 5.91
N GLU A 197 -9.40 -11.65 4.97
CA GLU A 197 -10.45 -12.61 4.60
C GLU A 197 -10.92 -13.45 5.80
N GLY A 198 -9.97 -13.90 6.63
CA GLY A 198 -10.27 -14.64 7.85
C GLY A 198 -11.08 -13.82 8.87
N LEU A 199 -10.76 -12.54 9.06
CA LEU A 199 -11.53 -11.64 9.93
C LEU A 199 -12.94 -11.37 9.37
N GLU A 200 -13.07 -11.20 8.06
CA GLU A 200 -14.38 -11.04 7.41
C GLU A 200 -15.26 -12.28 7.60
N ALA A 201 -14.69 -13.48 7.46
CA ALA A 201 -15.40 -14.73 7.69
C ALA A 201 -15.86 -14.85 9.16
N TYR A 202 -14.98 -14.55 10.12
CA TYR A 202 -15.28 -14.58 11.54
C TYR A 202 -16.43 -13.62 11.90
N ILE A 203 -16.37 -12.37 11.45
CA ILE A 203 -17.42 -11.37 11.72
C ILE A 203 -18.77 -11.81 11.15
N ARG A 204 -18.78 -12.37 9.93
CA ARG A 204 -20.01 -12.88 9.31
C ARG A 204 -20.59 -14.08 10.07
N GLY A 205 -19.74 -15.00 10.54
CA GLY A 205 -20.14 -16.15 11.33
C GLY A 205 -20.86 -15.75 12.62
N ASN A 206 -20.21 -14.91 13.44
CA ASN A 206 -20.78 -14.47 14.72
C ASN A 206 -22.08 -13.67 14.53
N ALA A 207 -22.14 -12.79 13.52
CA ALA A 207 -23.35 -12.02 13.23
C ALA A 207 -24.52 -12.89 12.72
N GLN A 208 -24.25 -14.10 12.24
CA GLN A 208 -25.25 -15.07 11.84
C GLN A 208 -25.70 -15.92 13.04
N GLU A 209 -24.76 -16.30 13.91
CA GLU A 209 -25.05 -17.00 15.17
C GLU A 209 -25.91 -16.15 16.11
N GLU A 210 -25.56 -14.88 16.32
CA GLU A 210 -26.36 -13.95 17.13
C GLU A 210 -27.80 -13.78 16.61
N ARG A 211 -28.00 -13.83 15.29
CA ARG A 211 -29.35 -13.77 14.69
C ARG A 211 -30.14 -15.06 14.93
N LEU A 212 -29.49 -16.21 14.79
CA LEU A 212 -30.12 -17.51 15.03
C LEU A 212 -30.52 -17.67 16.51
N GLU A 213 -29.69 -17.19 17.44
CA GLU A 213 -30.02 -17.18 18.87
C GLU A 213 -31.21 -16.26 19.20
N GLN A 214 -31.32 -15.11 18.53
CA GLN A 214 -32.46 -14.20 18.67
C GLN A 214 -33.76 -14.74 18.07
N GLU A 215 -33.69 -15.57 17.02
CA GLU A 215 -34.86 -16.22 16.40
C GLU A 215 -35.37 -17.43 17.20
N LEU A 216 -34.54 -18.00 18.07
CA LEU A 216 -34.87 -19.16 18.91
C LEU A 216 -35.40 -18.79 20.31
N GLN A 217 -35.44 -17.50 20.67
CA GLN A 217 -36.00 -16.94 21.92
C GLN A 217 -37.41 -16.37 21.72
#